data_AF-V9GKI7-F1
#
_entry.id   AF-V9GKI7-F1
#
_cell.length_a   1.000
_cell.length_b   1.000
_cell.length_c   1.000
_cell.angle_alpha   90.00
_cell.angle_beta   90.00
_cell.angle_gamma   90.00
#
_symmetry.space_group_name_H-M   'P 1'
#
loop_
_entity.id
_entity.type
_entity.pdbx_description
1 polymer ?
#
loop_
_entity_poly.entity_id
_entity_poly.type
_entity_poly.pdbx_seq_one_letter_code
_entity_poly.pdbx_strand_id
1 'polypeptide(L)' 'MKYSVIAEEKLGYEIAEKSCTGEEFAVITAEEFAKKYADANVYIRFYHKSKGQVGYLNQDGNHDITGKPWVFE' A
#
# COMPACT_ATOMS: atom_id res chain seq x y z
N MET A 1 -6.36 -6.27 12.70
CA MET A 1 -5.25 -6.70 11.80
C MET A 1 -4.27 -5.53 11.68
N LYS A 2 -2.96 -5.79 11.56
CA LYS A 2 -1.97 -4.72 11.33
C LYS A 2 -1.70 -4.59 9.84
N TYR A 3 -1.69 -3.36 9.37
CA TYR A 3 -1.41 -2.99 7.98
C TYR A 3 -0.15 -2.12 7.96
N SER A 4 0.59 -2.18 6.87
CA SER A 4 1.71 -1.29 6.53
C SER A 4 1.39 -0.66 5.19
N VAL A 5 1.37 0.66 5.13
CA VAL A 5 1.33 1.41 3.88
C VAL A 5 2.75 1.73 3.48
N ILE A 6 3.15 1.36 2.28
CA ILE A 6 4.52 1.50 1.79
C ILE A 6 4.49 2.30 0.49
N ALA A 7 5.40 3.25 0.37
CA ALA A 7 5.73 3.93 -0.88
C ALA A 7 7.11 3.47 -1.35
N GLU A 8 7.21 3.03 -2.61
CA GLU A 8 8.43 2.58 -3.25
C GLU A 8 8.69 3.35 -4.55
N GLU A 9 9.94 3.72 -4.82
CA GLU A 9 10.33 4.24 -6.13
C GLU A 9 10.21 3.16 -7.21
N LYS A 10 10.29 3.57 -8.48
CA LYS A 10 10.22 2.67 -9.65
C LYS A 10 11.25 1.53 -9.66
N LEU A 11 12.36 1.71 -8.93
CA LEU A 11 13.43 0.71 -8.82
C LEU A 11 13.24 -0.25 -7.62
N GLY A 12 12.14 -0.13 -6.86
CA GLY A 12 11.85 -0.97 -5.69
C GLY A 12 12.54 -0.51 -4.41
N TYR A 13 12.96 0.75 -4.33
CA TYR A 13 13.47 1.33 -3.09
C TYR A 13 12.33 1.91 -2.25
N GLU A 14 12.14 1.40 -1.04
CA GLU A 14 11.21 1.97 -0.07
C GLU A 14 11.64 3.39 0.32
N ILE A 15 10.74 4.34 0.14
CA ILE A 15 10.92 5.75 0.51
C ILE A 15 10.11 6.13 1.75
N ALA A 16 9.06 5.39 2.05
CA ALA A 16 8.28 5.56 3.27
C ALA A 16 7.49 4.31 3.63
N GLU A 17 7.42 3.99 4.92
CA GLU A 17 6.46 3.05 5.49
C GLU A 17 5.70 3.71 6.64
N LYS A 18 4.39 3.42 6.72
CA LYS A 18 3.57 3.76 7.89
C LYS A 18 2.70 2.57 8.29
N SER A 19 2.87 2.12 9.53
CA SER A 19 2.03 1.08 10.12
C SER A 19 0.69 1.66 10.60
N CYS A 20 -0.41 1.02 10.21
CA CYS A 20 -1.77 1.39 10.59
C CYS A 20 -2.50 0.20 11.27
N THR A 21 -3.39 0.52 12.20
CA THR A 21 -4.32 -0.47 12.78
C THR A 21 -5.70 -0.22 12.22
N GLY A 22 -6.21 -1.19 11.45
CA GLY A 22 -7.49 -1.05 10.75
C GLY A 22 -7.32 -0.73 9.27
N GLU A 23 -8.22 -1.28 8.48
CA GLU A 23 -8.23 -1.21 7.01
C GLU A 23 -8.48 0.21 6.51
N GLU A 24 -9.52 0.86 7.03
CA GLU A 24 -9.91 2.23 6.66
C GLU A 24 -8.76 3.23 6.84
N PHE A 25 -8.04 3.16 7.96
CA PHE A 25 -6.86 4.00 8.20
C PHE A 25 -5.70 3.70 7.24
N ALA A 26 -5.55 2.44 6.82
CA ALA A 26 -4.54 2.07 5.85
C ALA A 26 -4.88 2.63 4.46
N VAL A 27 -6.15 2.60 4.06
CA VAL A 27 -6.61 3.20 2.79
C VAL A 27 -6.41 4.71 2.78
N ILE A 28 -6.87 5.42 3.83
CA ILE A 28 -6.67 6.87 3.94
C ILE A 28 -5.18 7.23 3.88
N THR A 29 -4.33 6.46 4.57
CA THR A 29 -2.88 6.69 4.55
C THR A 29 -2.28 6.40 3.17
N ALA A 30 -2.77 5.39 2.45
CA ALA A 30 -2.33 5.10 1.09
C ALA A 30 -2.70 6.24 0.12
N GLU A 31 -3.89 6.82 0.26
CA GLU A 31 -4.29 8.00 -0.52
C GLU A 31 -3.42 9.22 -0.22
N GLU A 32 -3.09 9.46 1.06
CA GLU A 32 -2.15 10.50 1.46
C GLU A 32 -0.76 10.29 0.84
N PHE A 33 -0.28 9.04 0.86
CA PHE A 33 1.00 8.68 0.25
C PHE A 33 0.97 8.86 -1.26
N ALA A 34 -0.11 8.46 -1.96
CA ALA A 34 -0.24 8.63 -3.40
C ALA A 34 -0.22 10.11 -3.81
N LYS A 35 -0.82 11.00 -3.00
CA LYS A 35 -0.79 12.45 -3.22
C LYS A 35 0.61 13.05 -2.96
N LYS A 36 1.29 12.56 -1.91
CA LYS A 36 2.60 13.08 -1.47
C LYS A 36 3.76 12.58 -2.34
N TYR A 37 3.70 11.33 -2.78
CA TYR A 37 4.73 10.63 -3.52
C TYR A 37 4.20 10.28 -4.92
N ALA A 38 3.91 11.31 -5.72
CA ALA A 38 3.22 11.18 -7.01
C ALA A 38 3.94 10.25 -8.02
N ASP A 39 5.26 10.09 -7.91
CA ASP A 39 6.07 9.23 -8.77
C ASP A 39 6.38 7.83 -8.17
N ALA A 40 5.84 7.53 -6.99
CA ALA A 40 6.07 6.29 -6.27
C ALA A 40 4.92 5.29 -6.44
N ASN A 41 5.26 4.00 -6.35
CA ASN A 41 4.31 2.93 -6.17
C ASN A 41 3.85 2.94 -4.72
N VAL A 42 2.55 3.05 -4.47
CA VAL A 42 1.98 3.01 -3.11
C VAL A 42 1.08 1.78 -2.97
N TYR A 43 1.32 0.98 -1.94
CA TYR A 43 0.54 -0.23 -1.68
C TYR A 43 0.35 -0.47 -0.17
N ILE A 44 -0.66 -1.27 0.15
CA ILE A 44 -0.99 -1.66 1.53
C ILE A 44 -0.66 -3.14 1.70
N ARG A 45 0.20 -3.45 2.67
CA ARG A 45 0.59 -4.81 3.07
C ARG A 45 -0.07 -5.15 4.41
N PHE A 46 -0.53 -6.38 4.60
CA PHE A 46 -0.96 -6.87 5.92
C PHE A 46 -0.45 -8.28 6.18
N TYR A 47 -0.30 -8.61 7.46
CA TYR A 47 0.10 -9.96 7.87
C TYR A 47 -1.05 -10.70 8.53
N HIS A 48 -1.50 -11.78 7.89
CA HIS A 48 -2.57 -12.63 8.38
C HIS A 48 -1.99 -13.69 9.32
N LYS A 49 -1.80 -13.33 10.59
CA LYS A 49 -1.12 -14.17 11.60
C LYS A 49 -1.65 -15.61 11.69
N SER A 50 -2.96 -15.83 11.55
CA SER A 50 -3.54 -17.19 11.62
C SER A 50 -3.23 -18.07 10.41
N LYS A 51 -2.87 -17.48 9.27
CA LYS A 51 -2.52 -18.18 8.03
C LYS A 51 -1.01 -18.17 7.75
N GLY A 52 -0.23 -17.39 8.52
CA GLY A 52 1.19 -17.20 8.27
C GLY A 52 1.50 -16.52 6.93
N GLN A 53 0.54 -15.77 6.39
CA GLN A 53 0.60 -15.22 5.03
C GLN A 53 0.69 -13.70 5.05
N VAL A 54 1.50 -13.15 4.15
CA VAL A 54 1.48 -11.73 3.79
C VAL A 54 0.45 -11.54 2.68
N GLY A 55 -0.43 -10.56 2.83
CA GLY A 55 -1.40 -10.15 1.83
C GLY A 55 -1.21 -8.69 1.47
N TYR A 56 -1.78 -8.31 0.33
CA TYR A 56 -1.81 -6.94 -0.16
C TYR A 56 -3.26 -6.49 -0.29
N LEU A 57 -3.53 -5.26 0.10
CA LEU A 57 -4.85 -4.64 0.02
C LEU A 57 -4.77 -3.47 -0.97
N ASN A 58 -4.60 -3.81 -2.24
CA ASN A 58 -4.65 -2.84 -3.32
C ASN A 58 -6.07 -2.81 -3.89
N GLN A 59 -6.57 -1.61 -4.23
CA GLN A 59 -7.96 -1.47 -4.71
C GLN A 59 -8.19 -2.14 -6.07
N ASP A 60 -7.14 -2.27 -6.89
CA ASP A 60 -7.17 -3.00 -8.16
C ASP A 60 -7.22 -4.53 -7.99
N GLY A 61 -7.18 -5.03 -6.74
CA GLY A 61 -7.18 -6.45 -6.44
C GLY A 61 -5.95 -7.20 -6.95
N ASN A 62 -4.91 -6.46 -7.38
CA ASN A 62 -3.76 -7.04 -8.04
C ASN A 62 -2.64 -7.36 -7.03
N HIS A 63 -1.98 -8.49 -7.24
CA HIS A 63 -0.83 -8.92 -6.44
C HIS A 63 0.49 -8.27 -6.91
N ASP A 64 0.45 -7.56 -8.05
CA ASP A 64 1.60 -6.97 -8.69
C ASP A 64 1.75 -5.48 -8.41
N ILE A 65 3.00 -5.09 -8.17
CA ILE A 65 3.45 -3.72 -8.00
C ILE A 65 3.34 -3.03 -9.37
N THR A 66 2.20 -2.40 -9.62
CA THR A 66 2.15 -1.35 -10.64
C THR A 66 1.66 -0.07 -9.98
N GLY A 67 2.54 0.91 -9.80
CA GLY A 67 2.20 2.29 -9.45
C GLY A 67 1.57 3.00 -10.63
N LYS A 68 0.56 2.36 -11.24
CA LYS A 68 -0.44 3.15 -11.93
C LYS A 68 -1.14 3.98 -10.84
N PRO A 69 -1.29 5.29 -11.05
CA PRO A 69 -2.01 6.13 -10.11
C PRO A 69 -3.37 5.52 -9.81
N TRP A 70 -3.88 5.79 -8.60
CA TRP A 70 -5.27 5.53 -8.24
C TRP A 70 -6.16 6.43 -9.13
N VAL A 71 -6.33 6.07 -10.41
CA VAL A 71 -7.19 6.79 -11.35
C VAL A 71 -8.56 6.17 -11.26
N PHE A 72 -9.48 6.89 -10.63
CA PHE A 72 -10.91 6.67 -10.80
C PHE A 72 -11.25 7.07 -12.25
N GLU A 73 -11.71 6.11 -13.07
CA GLU A 73 -12.53 6.44 -14.25
C GLU A 73 -13.96 6.80 -13.81
#